data_AF-A0AAE1FP19-F1
#
_entry.id   AF-A0AAE1FP19-F1
#
_cell.length_a   1.000
_cell.length_b   1.000
_cell.length_c   1.000
_cell.angle_alpha   90.00
_cell.angle_beta   90.00
_cell.angle_gamma   90.00
#
_symmetry.space_group_name_H-M   'P 1'
#
loop_
_entity.id
_entity.type
_entity.pdbx_description
1 polymer ?
#
loop_
_entity_poly.entity_id
_entity_poly.type
_entity_poly.pdbx_seq_one_letter_code
_entity_poly.pdbx_strand_id
1 'polypeptide(L)'
;MNHHDQHISERSRIVALHDEGLSNRAIAGRLGVSMPTLRKWIHRWQETGNLNDLAITTDLRLEVSNTAVRRRLHAAGPHHRVPAMKEHLTDVRRNTRLAFAQEHVTKDRVLGENCFL
;
A
#
# COMPACT_ATOMS: atom_id res chain seq x y z
N MET A 1 28.92 10.45 2.51
CA MET A 1 27.50 10.20 2.83
C MET A 1 26.89 9.51 1.62
N ASN A 2 26.40 8.27 1.73
CA ASN A 2 25.82 7.58 0.57
C ASN A 2 24.45 8.19 0.24
N HIS A 3 24.07 8.19 -1.04
CA HIS A 3 22.75 8.69 -1.46
C HIS A 3 21.61 7.99 -0.70
N HIS A 4 21.75 6.70 -0.35
CA HIS A 4 20.76 5.96 0.46
C HIS A 4 20.54 6.57 1.85
N ASP A 5 21.60 7.01 2.51
CA ASP A 5 21.55 7.59 3.86
C ASP A 5 20.84 8.96 3.84
N GLN A 6 21.01 9.71 2.74
CA GLN A 6 20.31 10.97 2.52
C GLN A 6 18.79 10.76 2.43
N HIS A 7 18.34 9.71 1.73
CA HIS A 7 16.92 9.38 1.61
C HIS A 7 16.29 8.97 2.96
N ILE A 8 16.99 8.18 3.79
CA ILE A 8 16.48 7.78 5.11
C ILE A 8 16.34 9.00 6.02
N SER A 9 17.32 9.90 6.01
CA SER A 9 17.29 11.13 6.80
C SER A 9 16.16 12.06 6.36
N GLU A 10 15.96 12.21 5.05
CA GLU A 10 14.87 13.02 4.49
C GLU A 10 13.49 12.46 4.86
N ARG A 11 13.30 11.13 4.77
CA ARG A 11 12.06 10.45 5.18
C ARG A 11 11.79 10.60 6.68
N SER A 12 12.84 10.48 7.51
CA SER A 12 12.74 10.67 8.96
C SER A 12 12.23 12.07 9.30
N ARG A 13 12.73 13.10 8.60
CA ARG A 13 12.26 14.48 8.75
C ARG A 13 10.80 14.67 8.34
N ILE A 14 10.37 14.02 7.25
CA ILE A 14 8.96 14.05 6.81
C ILE A 14 8.05 13.49 7.90
N VAL A 15 8.39 12.32 8.45
CA VAL A 15 7.60 11.65 9.49
C VAL A 15 7.53 12.49 10.76
N ALA A 16 8.66 13.04 11.23
CA ALA A 16 8.70 13.88 12.41
C ALA A 16 7.78 15.12 12.28
N LEU A 17 7.87 15.86 11.18
CA LEU A 17 7.03 17.04 10.94
C LEU A 17 5.54 16.68 10.78
N HIS A 18 5.24 15.50 10.24
CA HIS A 18 3.87 15.02 10.14
C HIS A 18 3.30 14.64 11.51
N ASP A 19 4.10 14.03 12.38
CA ASP A 19 3.70 13.69 13.76
C ASP A 19 3.50 14.94 14.63
N GLU A 20 4.28 15.99 14.37
CA GLU A 20 4.06 17.35 14.91
C GLU A 20 2.75 18.01 14.39
N GLY A 21 2.01 17.37 13.48
CA GLY A 21 0.72 17.83 12.98
C GLY A 21 0.81 18.86 11.85
N LEU A 22 1.97 19.06 11.23
CA LEU A 22 2.07 19.95 10.08
C LEU A 22 1.31 19.38 8.88
N SER A 23 0.63 20.26 8.15
CA SER A 23 -0.01 19.86 6.90
C SER A 23 1.01 19.41 5.86
N ASN A 24 0.65 18.40 5.05
CA ASN A 24 1.47 17.91 3.94
C ASN A 24 2.02 19.03 3.04
N ARG A 25 1.22 20.09 2.81
CA ARG A 25 1.62 21.27 2.03
C ARG A 25 2.76 22.04 2.68
N ALA A 26 2.68 22.27 3.99
CA ALA A 26 3.73 22.95 4.74
C ALA A 26 5.02 22.14 4.78
N ILE A 27 4.93 20.82 4.99
CA ILE A 27 6.10 19.93 5.03
C ILE A 27 6.83 19.92 3.69
N ALA A 28 6.09 19.75 2.59
CA ALA A 28 6.67 19.75 1.24
C ALA A 28 7.37 21.07 0.92
N GLY A 29 6.75 22.20 1.23
CA GLY A 29 7.36 23.52 1.04
C GLY A 29 8.62 23.70 1.89
N ARG A 30 8.62 23.19 3.12
CA ARG A 30 9.75 23.30 4.05
C ARG A 30 10.94 22.43 3.68
N LEU A 31 10.69 21.24 3.12
CA LEU A 31 11.75 20.28 2.77
C LEU A 31 12.12 20.29 1.28
N GLY A 32 11.39 21.03 0.44
CA GLY A 32 11.63 21.05 -1.01
C GLY A 32 11.22 19.76 -1.73
N VAL A 33 10.35 18.95 -1.12
CA VAL A 33 9.92 17.64 -1.65
C VAL A 33 8.63 17.80 -2.45
N SER A 34 8.51 17.09 -3.57
CA SER A 34 7.27 17.11 -4.34
C SER A 34 6.10 16.47 -3.56
N MET A 35 4.91 17.04 -3.72
CA MET A 35 3.70 16.56 -3.03
C MET A 35 3.39 15.07 -3.27
N PRO A 36 3.57 14.52 -4.50
CA PRO A 36 3.39 13.08 -4.74
C PRO A 36 4.39 12.22 -3.96
N THR A 37 5.66 12.63 -3.92
CA THR A 37 6.71 11.93 -3.16
C THR A 37 6.39 11.93 -1.67
N LEU A 38 6.01 13.09 -1.13
CA LEU A 38 5.64 13.23 0.28
C LEU A 38 4.44 12.36 0.65
N ARG A 39 3.35 12.40 -0.14
CA ARG A 39 2.16 11.57 0.09
C ARG A 39 2.48 10.08 0.05
N LYS A 40 3.30 9.65 -0.93
CA LYS A 40 3.76 8.25 -1.03
C LYS A 40 4.49 7.81 0.23
N TRP A 41 5.37 8.66 0.78
CA TRP A 41 6.11 8.35 2.00
C TRP A 41 5.24 8.29 3.24
N ILE A 42 4.36 9.27 3.43
CA ILE A 42 3.47 9.30 4.60
C ILE A 42 2.52 8.09 4.57
N HIS A 43 1.94 7.78 3.41
CA HIS A 43 1.07 6.63 3.26
C HIS A 43 1.81 5.33 3.62
N ARG A 44 3.00 5.13 3.06
CA ARG A 44 3.82 3.97 3.37
C ARG A 44 4.17 3.89 4.86
N TRP A 45 4.55 5.00 5.48
CA TRP A 45 4.83 5.06 6.92
C TRP A 45 3.62 4.65 7.75
N GLN A 46 2.42 5.12 7.40
CA GLN A 46 1.18 4.73 8.06
C GLN A 46 0.85 3.24 7.88
N GLU A 47 1.20 2.65 6.73
CA GLU A 47 0.96 1.22 6.46
C GLU A 47 1.98 0.29 7.12
N THR A 48 3.27 0.63 7.08
CA THR A 48 4.36 -0.29 7.46
C THR A 48 5.11 0.11 8.73
N GLY A 49 4.97 1.34 9.21
CA GLY A 49 5.73 1.87 10.36
C GLY A 49 7.25 1.87 10.16
N ASN A 50 7.72 1.82 8.90
CA ASN A 50 9.13 1.64 8.57
C ASN A 50 9.62 2.75 7.62
N LEU A 51 10.75 3.37 7.97
CA LEU A 51 11.40 4.42 7.19
C LEU A 51 12.21 3.87 6.00
N ASN A 52 12.52 2.56 6.03
CA ASN A 52 13.34 1.88 5.02
C ASN A 52 12.53 1.16 3.95
N ASP A 53 13.17 1.02 2.78
CA ASP A 53 12.56 0.40 1.61
C ASP A 53 12.39 -1.12 1.71
N LEU A 54 13.16 -1.77 2.58
CA LEU A 54 13.22 -3.22 2.66
C LEU A 54 13.38 -3.63 4.13
N ALA A 55 12.28 -4.00 4.79
CA ALA A 55 12.27 -4.52 6.16
C ALA A 55 12.82 -5.95 6.26
N ILE A 56 12.92 -6.66 5.14
CA ILE A 56 13.22 -8.10 5.07
C ILE A 56 14.53 -8.47 5.78
N THR A 57 15.59 -7.67 5.61
CA THR A 57 16.89 -7.96 6.22
C THR A 57 16.87 -7.81 7.73
N THR A 58 16.21 -6.78 8.25
CA THR A 58 16.02 -6.56 9.69
C THR A 58 15.09 -7.62 10.30
N ASP A 59 13.96 -7.88 9.67
CA ASP A 59 12.93 -8.79 10.17
C ASP A 59 13.42 -10.24 10.19
N LEU A 60 14.15 -10.67 9.17
CA LEU A 60 14.74 -12.01 9.06
C LEU A 60 16.15 -12.09 9.64
N ARG A 61 16.66 -11.00 10.23
CA ARG A 61 18.03 -10.90 10.81
C ARG A 61 19.12 -11.42 9.87
N LEU A 62 19.03 -11.06 8.59
CA LEU A 62 19.96 -11.54 7.57
C LEU A 62 21.19 -10.63 7.51
N GLU A 63 22.38 -11.24 7.59
CA GLU A 63 23.67 -10.56 7.39
C GLU A 63 23.99 -10.35 5.90
N VAL A 64 23.05 -9.80 5.15
CA VAL A 64 23.26 -9.44 3.73
C VAL A 64 22.71 -8.06 3.45
N SER A 65 23.29 -7.39 2.46
CA SER A 65 22.80 -6.09 2.03
C SER A 65 21.43 -6.19 1.37
N ASN A 66 20.63 -5.13 1.49
CA ASN A 66 19.32 -5.01 0.82
C ASN A 66 19.42 -5.20 -0.70
N THR A 67 20.50 -4.73 -1.32
CA THR A 67 20.77 -4.93 -2.74
C THR A 67 20.93 -6.41 -3.09
N ALA A 68 21.57 -7.20 -2.21
CA ALA A 68 21.71 -8.64 -2.41
C ALA A 68 20.37 -9.37 -2.33
N VAL A 69 19.51 -9.00 -1.37
CA VAL A 69 18.14 -9.52 -1.26
C VAL A 69 17.33 -9.17 -2.51
N ARG A 70 17.32 -7.90 -2.92
CA ARG A 70 16.59 -7.44 -4.11
C ARG A 70 17.05 -8.18 -5.38
N ARG A 71 18.37 -8.34 -5.56
CA ARG A 71 18.93 -9.07 -6.71
C ARG A 71 18.50 -10.53 -6.71
N ARG A 72 18.55 -11.21 -5.57
CA ARG A 72 18.11 -12.62 -5.45
C ARG A 72 16.62 -12.78 -5.68
N LEU A 73 15.79 -11.89 -5.14
CA LEU A 73 14.34 -11.90 -5.38
C LEU A 73 14.02 -11.64 -6.84
N HIS A 74 14.72 -10.74 -7.53
CA HIS A 74 14.54 -10.60 -8.98
C HIS A 74 14.96 -11.84 -9.75
N ALA A 75 16.12 -12.42 -9.43
CA ALA A 75 16.62 -13.61 -10.11
C ALA A 75 15.73 -14.84 -9.92
N ALA A 76 15.10 -14.97 -8.74
CA ALA A 76 14.16 -16.05 -8.45
C ALA A 76 12.79 -15.87 -9.14
N GLY A 77 12.51 -14.70 -9.73
CA GLY A 77 11.25 -14.39 -10.38
C GLY A 77 10.03 -14.00 -9.51
N PRO A 78 10.03 -13.94 -8.16
CA PRO A 78 8.88 -13.41 -7.44
C PRO A 78 8.70 -11.91 -7.70
N HIS A 79 7.73 -11.60 -8.56
CA HIS A 79 7.06 -10.32 -8.60
C HIS A 79 5.82 -10.40 -7.71
N HIS A 80 5.66 -9.48 -6.77
CA HIS A 80 4.41 -9.38 -6.03
C HIS A 80 3.27 -9.19 -7.03
N ARG A 81 2.18 -9.96 -6.90
CA ARG A 81 0.98 -9.67 -7.70
C ARG A 81 0.39 -8.36 -7.21
N VAL A 82 -0.09 -7.53 -8.13
CA VAL A 82 -0.87 -6.34 -7.77
C VAL A 82 -2.11 -6.82 -7.03
N PRO A 83 -2.34 -6.40 -5.77
CA PRO A 83 -3.56 -6.77 -5.06
C PRO A 83 -4.77 -6.28 -5.86
N ALA A 84 -5.83 -7.07 -5.91
CA ALA A 84 -7.07 -6.65 -6.56
C ALA A 84 -7.62 -5.41 -5.83
N MET A 85 -7.56 -4.25 -6.49
CA MET A 85 -8.09 -3.01 -5.94
C MET A 85 -9.61 -3.03 -6.08
N LYS A 86 -10.33 -3.00 -4.96
CA LYS A 86 -11.79 -2.89 -4.92
C LYS A 86 -12.16 -1.43 -4.64
N GLU A 87 -13.24 -0.95 -5.26
CA GLU A 87 -13.81 0.35 -4.90
C GLU A 87 -14.10 0.40 -3.40
N HIS A 88 -13.74 1.50 -2.74
CA HIS A 88 -14.05 1.73 -1.33
C HIS A 88 -15.57 1.86 -1.16
N LEU A 89 -16.21 0.78 -0.70
CA LEU A 89 -17.63 0.77 -0.39
C LEU A 89 -17.86 1.44 0.96
N THR A 90 -18.60 2.55 0.96
CA THR A 90 -19.20 3.12 2.18
C THR A 90 -20.25 2.17 2.74
N ASP A 91 -20.60 2.33 4.02
CA ASP A 91 -21.54 1.43 4.71
C ASP A 91 -22.92 1.39 4.04
N VAL A 92 -23.39 2.54 3.57
CA VAL A 92 -24.65 2.65 2.80
C VAL A 92 -24.59 1.78 1.54
N ARG A 93 -23.52 1.90 0.75
CA ARG A 93 -23.35 1.11 -0.49
C ARG A 93 -23.22 -0.39 -0.19
N ARG A 94 -22.58 -0.76 0.92
CA ARG A 94 -22.47 -2.16 1.35
C ARG A 94 -23.84 -2.75 1.68
N ASN A 95 -24.68 -2.00 2.40
CA ASN A 95 -26.02 -2.44 2.80
C ASN A 95 -26.96 -2.53 1.60
N THR A 96 -26.94 -1.58 0.67
CA THR A 96 -27.73 -1.66 -0.57
C THR A 96 -27.35 -2.88 -1.40
N ARG A 97 -26.05 -3.16 -1.53
CA ARG A 97 -25.57 -4.35 -2.25
C ARG A 97 -25.99 -5.66 -1.55
N LEU A 98 -25.97 -5.68 -0.22
CA LEU A 98 -26.41 -6.84 0.56
C LEU A 98 -27.91 -7.09 0.42
N ALA A 99 -28.74 -6.05 0.51
CA ALA A 99 -30.18 -6.14 0.32
C ALA A 99 -30.55 -6.63 -1.09
N PHE A 100 -29.91 -6.06 -2.12
CA PHE A 100 -30.07 -6.52 -3.51
C PHE A 100 -29.66 -7.99 -3.68
N ALA A 101 -28.52 -8.38 -3.11
CA ALA A 101 -28.05 -9.76 -3.19
C ALA A 101 -29.05 -10.72 -2.50
N GLN A 102 -29.56 -10.36 -1.32
CA GLN A 102 -30.56 -11.12 -0.56
C GLN A 102 -31.88 -11.27 -1.33
N GLU A 103 -32.37 -10.20 -1.94
CA GLU A 103 -33.59 -10.21 -2.75
C GLU A 103 -33.46 -11.07 -4.03
N HIS A 104 -32.23 -11.25 -4.51
CA HIS A 104 -31.96 -11.95 -5.77
C HIS A 104 -31.12 -13.23 -5.61
N VAL A 105 -31.00 -13.78 -4.39
CA VAL A 105 -30.28 -15.04 -4.11
C VAL A 105 -30.80 -16.20 -4.97
N THR A 106 -32.09 -16.19 -5.31
CA THR A 106 -32.78 -17.27 -6.02
C THR A 106 -32.94 -17.03 -7.53
N LYS A 107 -32.49 -15.89 -8.08
CA LYS A 107 -32.65 -15.58 -9.51
C LYS A 107 -31.90 -16.55 -10.44
N ASP A 108 -30.80 -17.15 -9.97
CA ASP A 108 -30.07 -18.18 -10.72
C ASP A 108 -30.80 -19.53 -10.79
N ARG A 109 -31.78 -19.77 -9.92
CA ARG A 109 -32.53 -21.05 -9.94
C ARG A 109 -33.43 -21.17 -11.17
N VAL A 110 -33.87 -20.05 -11.75
CA VAL A 110 -34.75 -20.02 -12.93
C VAL A 110 -33.95 -19.99 -14.24
N LEU A 111 -32.68 -19.57 -14.23
CA LEU A 111 -31.84 -19.51 -15.43
C LEU A 111 -31.20 -20.86 -15.80
N GLY A 112 -31.21 -21.85 -14.89
CA GLY A 112 -30.67 -23.20 -15.12
C GLY A 112 -31.71 -24.27 -15.47
N GLU A 113 -33.01 -24.05 -15.22
CA GLU A 113 -34.04 -25.09 -15.40
C GLU A 113 -34.66 -25.12 -16.81
N ASN A 114 -34.38 -24.13 -17.67
CA ASN A 114 -34.89 -24.06 -19.06
C ASN A 114 -33.83 -24.27 -20.15
N CYS A 115 -32.67 -24.85 -19.83
CA CYS A 115 -31.60 -25.12 -20.81
C CYS A 115 -31.35 -26.61 -21.13
N PHE A 116 -32.23 -27.51 -20.71
CA PHE A 116 -32.17 -28.94 -21.07
C PHE A 116 -33.53 -29.51 -21.49
N LEU A 117 -34.09 -29.00 -22.59
CA LEU A 117 -34.95 -29.77 -23.50
C LEU A 117 -34.69 -29.30 -24.94
#